data_AF-A0A1X0R4J7-F1
#
_entry.id   AF-A0A1X0R4J7-F1
#
_cell.length_a   1.000
_cell.length_b   1.000
_cell.length_c   1.000
_cell.angle_alpha   90.00
_cell.angle_beta   90.00
_cell.angle_gamma   90.00
#
_symmetry.space_group_name_H-M   'P 1'
#
loop_
_entity.id
_entity.type
_entity.pdbx_description
1 polymer ?
#
loop_
_entity_poly.entity_id
_entity_poly.type
_entity_poly.pdbx_seq_one_letter_code
_entity_poly.pdbx_strand_id
1 'polypeptide(L)'
;MATNNYIESWHNQLKTTYLQRKRDRRLDRLIFILVDDAHTDFMHNTARMAANIGRMSSETRKARKRMIAAGEINKLSLEDMAQKVYIDEEACYIVKSFTTEVVYNILTEQGMMTACNCIAFQLNRRPCKHMHLVYHFVRS
;
A
#
# COMPACT_ATOMS: atom_id res chain seq x y z
N MET A 1 -7.02 13.06 16.32
CA MET A 1 -7.04 14.23 15.41
C MET A 1 -6.33 13.84 14.13
N ALA A 2 -7.05 13.72 13.02
CA ALA A 2 -6.47 13.36 11.73
C ALA A 2 -5.53 14.48 11.27
N THR A 3 -4.29 14.12 10.98
CA THR A 3 -3.16 15.02 10.87
C THR A 3 -3.26 15.90 9.63
N ASN A 4 -3.31 17.21 9.85
CA ASN A 4 -3.18 18.32 8.88
C ASN A 4 -1.90 18.26 8.02
N ASN A 5 -1.03 17.27 8.24
CA ASN A 5 0.30 17.18 7.63
C ASN A 5 0.25 17.08 6.09
N TYR A 6 -0.78 16.44 5.51
CA TYR A 6 -0.89 16.38 4.05
C TYR A 6 -1.22 17.75 3.45
N ILE A 7 -2.21 18.44 4.02
CA ILE A 7 -2.65 19.77 3.58
C ILE A 7 -1.50 20.78 3.79
N GLU A 8 -0.84 20.75 4.95
CA GLU A 8 0.33 21.60 5.25
C GLU A 8 1.50 21.32 4.31
N SER A 9 1.81 20.05 4.04
CA SER A 9 2.87 19.66 3.11
C SER A 9 2.57 20.16 1.69
N TRP A 10 1.34 20.00 1.23
CA TRP A 10 0.92 20.48 -0.08
C TRP A 10 0.96 22.01 -0.16
N HIS A 11 0.48 22.73 0.87
CA HIS A 11 0.63 24.18 0.95
C HIS A 11 2.09 24.63 0.91
N ASN A 12 3.00 23.90 1.57
CA ASN A 12 4.43 24.19 1.53
C ASN A 12 5.04 23.95 0.15
N GLN A 13 4.60 22.91 -0.57
CA GLN A 13 4.99 22.67 -1.96
C GLN A 13 4.45 23.77 -2.88
N LEU A 14 3.18 24.16 -2.75
CA LEU A 14 2.59 25.26 -3.50
C LEU A 14 3.40 26.56 -3.32
N LYS A 15 3.67 26.91 -2.07
CA LYS A 15 4.46 28.09 -1.73
C LYS A 15 5.89 28.01 -2.26
N THR A 16 6.54 26.86 -2.17
CA THR A 16 7.99 26.74 -2.45
C THR A 16 8.26 26.50 -3.94
N THR A 17 7.56 25.56 -4.57
CA THR A 17 7.81 25.11 -5.94
C THR A 17 7.20 26.06 -6.96
N TYR A 18 5.93 26.42 -6.77
CA TYR A 18 5.17 27.19 -7.77
C TYR A 18 5.25 28.70 -7.52
N LEU A 19 5.03 29.13 -6.27
CA LEU A 19 5.03 30.56 -5.92
C LEU A 19 6.42 31.10 -5.53
N GLN A 20 7.43 30.23 -5.36
CA GLN A 20 8.79 30.60 -4.96
C GLN A 20 8.85 31.48 -3.70
N ARG A 21 7.87 31.31 -2.78
CA ARG A 21 7.63 32.10 -1.57
C ARG A 21 7.44 33.60 -1.81
N LYS A 22 7.25 34.02 -3.06
CA LYS A 22 6.92 35.39 -3.41
C LYS A 22 5.44 35.62 -3.11
N ARG A 23 5.13 36.80 -2.57
CA ARG A 23 3.74 37.22 -2.40
C ARG A 23 3.20 37.63 -3.75
N ASP A 24 2.34 36.80 -4.33
CA ASP A 24 1.56 37.18 -5.50
C ASP A 24 0.24 37.81 -5.04
N ARG A 25 -0.02 39.05 -5.47
CA ARG A 25 -1.26 39.78 -5.16
C ARG A 25 -2.26 39.73 -6.31
N ARG A 26 -1.86 39.19 -7.46
CA ARG A 26 -2.67 39.11 -8.67
C ARG A 26 -3.42 37.78 -8.69
N LEU A 27 -4.74 37.86 -8.49
CA LEU A 27 -5.62 36.70 -8.46
C LEU A 27 -5.57 35.92 -9.79
N ASP A 28 -5.54 36.64 -10.92
CA ASP A 28 -5.46 36.07 -12.27
C ASP A 28 -4.20 35.22 -12.46
N ARG A 29 -3.05 35.73 -12.00
CA ARG A 29 -1.78 34.98 -12.04
C ARG A 29 -1.83 33.74 -11.13
N LEU A 30 -2.43 33.86 -9.95
CA LEU A 30 -2.59 32.74 -9.04
C LEU A 30 -3.46 31.63 -9.65
N ILE A 31 -4.58 32.00 -10.28
CA ILE A 31 -5.46 31.07 -10.98
C ILE A 31 -4.71 30.36 -12.11
N PHE A 32 -3.95 31.10 -12.90
CA PHE A 32 -3.13 30.52 -13.97
C PHE A 32 -2.16 29.47 -13.44
N ILE A 33 -1.38 29.78 -12.40
CA ILE A 33 -0.42 28.84 -11.79
C ILE A 33 -1.12 27.59 -11.24
N LEU A 34 -2.29 27.75 -10.62
CA LEU A 34 -3.02 26.62 -10.05
C LEU A 34 -3.57 25.68 -11.13
N VAL A 35 -4.10 26.24 -12.22
CA VAL A 35 -4.77 25.47 -13.28
C VAL A 35 -3.79 24.92 -14.30
N ASP A 36 -2.83 25.73 -14.75
CA ASP A 36 -1.94 25.34 -15.85
C ASP A 36 -0.73 24.57 -15.34
N ASP A 37 -0.08 25.04 -14.26
CA ASP A 37 1.12 24.39 -13.74
C ASP A 37 0.77 23.27 -12.74
N ALA A 38 0.12 23.62 -11.63
CA ALA A 38 -0.04 22.71 -10.49
C ALA A 38 -0.97 21.54 -10.79
N HIS A 39 -2.09 21.79 -11.47
CA HIS A 39 -3.03 20.72 -11.84
C HIS A 39 -2.44 19.78 -12.91
N THR A 40 -1.74 20.33 -13.92
CA THR A 40 -1.06 19.51 -14.94
C THR A 40 0.00 18.60 -14.31
N ASP A 41 0.83 19.14 -13.42
CA ASP A 41 1.82 18.36 -12.67
C ASP A 41 1.16 17.27 -11.81
N PHE A 42 0.05 17.60 -11.14
CA PHE A 42 -0.69 16.62 -10.35
C PHE A 42 -1.21 15.48 -11.21
N MET A 43 -1.74 15.81 -12.40
CA MET A 43 -2.25 14.80 -13.33
C MET A 43 -1.15 13.93 -13.91
N HIS A 44 -0.04 14.53 -14.30
CA HIS A 44 1.13 13.79 -14.76
C HIS A 44 1.69 12.89 -13.65
N ASN A 45 1.80 13.38 -12.41
CA ASN A 45 2.24 12.56 -11.29
C ASN A 45 1.27 11.40 -11.00
N THR A 46 -0.04 11.65 -11.11
CA THR A 46 -1.07 10.62 -10.94
C THR A 46 -0.95 9.53 -12.02
N ALA A 47 -0.79 9.92 -13.28
CA ALA A 47 -0.56 8.99 -14.39
C ALA A 47 0.73 8.19 -14.21
N ARG A 48 1.82 8.84 -13.80
CA ARG A 48 3.10 8.17 -13.49
C ARG A 48 2.96 7.16 -12.36
N MET A 49 2.24 7.51 -11.30
CA MET A 49 1.99 6.60 -10.18
C MET A 49 1.14 5.40 -10.62
N ALA A 50 0.09 5.62 -11.41
CA ALA A 50 -0.75 4.54 -11.96
C ALA A 50 0.07 3.59 -12.86
N ALA A 51 0.99 4.14 -13.66
CA ALA A 51 1.89 3.36 -14.51
C ALA A 51 3.09 2.74 -13.75
N ASN A 52 3.22 2.96 -12.43
CA ASN A 52 4.39 2.56 -11.62
C ASN A 52 5.74 3.12 -12.12
N ILE A 53 5.75 4.30 -12.75
CA ILE A 53 6.93 4.94 -13.34
C ILE A 53 7.57 5.94 -12.37
N GLY A 54 8.86 5.75 -12.10
CA GLY A 54 9.67 6.64 -11.27
C GLY A 54 9.74 6.27 -9.80
N ARG A 55 9.86 7.26 -8.92
CA ARG A 55 10.06 7.03 -7.48
C ARG A 55 8.77 6.54 -6.84
N MET A 56 8.74 5.27 -6.41
CA MET A 56 7.66 4.75 -5.59
C MET A 56 7.49 5.58 -4.31
N SER A 57 6.22 5.82 -3.96
CA SER A 57 5.86 6.35 -2.64
C SER A 57 6.40 5.43 -1.53
N SER A 58 6.56 5.97 -0.32
CA SER A 58 6.98 5.19 0.84
C SER A 58 6.07 3.98 1.07
N GLU A 59 4.77 4.17 0.93
CA GLU A 59 3.77 3.12 1.15
C GLU A 59 3.80 2.06 0.06
N THR A 60 3.89 2.46 -1.22
CA THR A 60 4.06 1.52 -2.34
C THR A 60 5.35 0.71 -2.17
N ARG A 61 6.44 1.34 -1.73
CA ARG A 61 7.71 0.66 -1.45
C ARG A 61 7.58 -0.35 -0.31
N LYS A 62 6.89 -0.01 0.78
CA LYS A 62 6.64 -0.94 1.90
C LYS A 62 5.77 -2.13 1.47
N ALA A 63 4.74 -1.89 0.67
CA ALA A 63 3.90 -2.96 0.11
C ALA A 63 4.72 -3.90 -0.78
N ARG A 64 5.51 -3.34 -1.69
CA ARG A 64 6.41 -4.12 -2.56
C ARG A 64 7.44 -4.93 -1.77
N LYS A 65 8.04 -4.36 -0.72
CA LYS A 65 8.95 -5.10 0.17
C LYS A 65 8.27 -6.31 0.83
N ARG A 66 7.03 -6.17 1.29
CA ARG A 66 6.27 -7.27 1.89
C ARG A 66 5.99 -8.39 0.89
N MET A 67 5.63 -8.03 -0.34
CA MET A 67 5.42 -8.99 -1.43
C MET A 67 6.72 -9.75 -1.77
N ILE A 68 7.84 -9.04 -1.96
CA ILE A 68 9.14 -9.66 -2.27
C ILE A 68 9.56 -10.62 -1.15
N ALA A 69 9.50 -10.18 0.11
CA ALA A 69 9.90 -11.00 1.25
C ALA A 69 9.04 -12.28 1.42
N ALA A 70 7.78 -12.25 0.97
CA ALA A 70 6.94 -13.45 0.95
C ALA A 70 7.29 -14.38 -0.22
N GLY A 71 7.64 -13.83 -1.38
CA GLY A 71 8.04 -14.60 -2.56
C GLY A 71 9.44 -15.21 -2.49
N GLU A 72 10.32 -14.72 -1.62
CA GLU A 72 11.66 -15.28 -1.37
C GLU A 72 11.63 -16.56 -0.52
N ILE A 73 10.48 -16.93 0.05
CA ILE A 73 10.33 -18.19 0.79
C ILE A 73 10.41 -19.37 -0.17
N ASN A 74 11.29 -20.33 0.14
CA ASN A 74 11.41 -21.56 -0.64
C ASN A 74 10.19 -22.50 -0.45
N LYS A 75 9.94 -23.39 -1.42
CA LYS A 75 8.74 -24.24 -1.42
C LYS A 75 8.60 -25.14 -0.18
N LEU A 76 9.70 -25.73 0.29
CA LEU A 76 9.70 -26.60 1.48
C LEU A 76 9.27 -25.84 2.74
N SER A 77 9.76 -24.62 2.92
CA SER A 77 9.36 -23.75 4.02
C SER A 77 7.93 -23.25 3.85
N LEU A 78 7.45 -23.09 2.62
CA LEU A 78 6.10 -22.62 2.34
C LEU A 78 5.03 -23.62 2.82
N GLU A 79 5.25 -24.91 2.55
CA GLU A 79 4.37 -26.00 2.99
C GLU A 79 4.35 -26.16 4.53
N ASP A 80 5.46 -25.86 5.22
CA ASP A 80 5.48 -25.84 6.69
C ASP A 80 4.82 -24.58 7.28
N MET A 81 4.88 -23.46 6.56
CA MET A 81 4.41 -22.17 7.07
C MET A 81 2.93 -21.90 6.80
N ALA A 82 2.32 -22.53 5.80
CA ALA A 82 0.91 -22.33 5.47
C ALA A 82 0.14 -23.63 5.40
N GLN A 83 -1.04 -23.62 6.01
CA GLN A 83 -1.98 -24.73 5.98
C GLN A 83 -3.35 -24.22 5.51
N LYS A 84 -3.95 -24.93 4.56
CA LYS A 84 -5.33 -24.70 4.13
C LYS A 84 -6.28 -25.52 5.01
N VAL A 85 -7.32 -24.87 5.51
CA VAL A 85 -8.38 -25.42 6.34
C VAL A 85 -9.73 -25.02 5.74
N TYR A 86 -10.82 -25.70 6.09
CA TYR A 86 -12.17 -25.30 5.72
C TYR A 86 -12.98 -24.99 6.97
N ILE A 87 -13.66 -23.84 6.99
CA ILE A 87 -14.60 -23.42 8.02
C ILE A 87 -15.91 -23.09 7.31
N ASP A 88 -16.99 -23.78 7.67
CA ASP A 88 -18.33 -23.58 7.06
C ASP A 88 -18.30 -23.57 5.52
N GLU A 89 -17.63 -24.57 4.93
CA GLU A 89 -17.43 -24.74 3.47
C GLU A 89 -16.53 -23.69 2.80
N GLU A 90 -16.10 -22.64 3.52
CA GLU A 90 -15.15 -21.64 3.02
C GLU A 90 -13.70 -22.00 3.37
N ALA A 91 -12.79 -21.71 2.43
CA ALA A 91 -11.37 -21.92 2.68
C ALA A 91 -10.86 -20.88 3.70
N CYS A 92 -10.12 -21.36 4.68
CA CYS A 92 -9.34 -20.54 5.61
C CYS A 92 -7.88 -20.96 5.54
N TYR A 93 -6.98 -20.03 5.81
CA TYR A 93 -5.54 -20.33 5.82
C TYR A 93 -4.95 -19.98 7.18
N ILE A 94 -4.20 -20.94 7.72
CA ILE A 94 -3.44 -20.80 8.94
C ILE A 94 -1.98 -20.60 8.53
N VAL A 95 -1.38 -19.49 8.97
CA VAL A 95 -0.04 -19.06 8.54
C VAL A 95 0.84 -18.81 9.74
N LYS A 96 1.98 -19.50 9.82
CA LYS A 96 3.01 -19.21 10.82
C LYS A 96 3.67 -17.86 10.56
N SER A 97 3.95 -17.15 11.64
CA SER A 97 4.78 -15.94 11.60
C SER A 97 6.18 -16.30 11.08
N PHE A 98 6.84 -15.30 10.51
CA PHE A 98 8.16 -15.44 9.91
C PHE A 98 9.30 -15.27 10.91
N THR A 99 8.99 -14.73 12.09
CA THR A 99 10.00 -14.32 13.09
C THR A 99 9.64 -14.76 14.50
N THR A 100 8.42 -15.27 14.70
CA THR A 100 7.89 -15.65 16.01
C THR A 100 7.09 -16.94 15.88
N GLU A 101 6.77 -17.59 16.98
CA GLU A 101 5.93 -18.80 16.99
C GLU A 101 4.42 -18.49 16.97
N VAL A 102 4.06 -17.26 16.59
CA VAL A 102 2.65 -16.83 16.49
C VAL A 102 2.07 -17.31 15.16
N VAL A 103 0.80 -17.71 15.19
CA VAL A 103 0.06 -18.14 14.01
C VAL A 103 -1.06 -17.15 13.69
N TYR A 104 -1.29 -16.91 12.40
CA TYR A 104 -2.27 -15.98 11.88
C TYR A 104 -3.30 -16.69 11.03
N ASN A 105 -4.55 -16.26 11.15
CA ASN A 105 -5.68 -16.76 10.38
C ASN A 105 -5.99 -15.79 9.25
N ILE A 106 -6.20 -16.34 8.06
CA ILE A 106 -6.65 -15.62 6.88
C ILE A 106 -8.00 -16.20 6.47
N LEU A 107 -9.01 -15.35 6.46
CA LEU A 107 -10.35 -15.70 6.01
C LEU A 107 -10.43 -15.50 4.50
N THR A 108 -11.18 -16.38 3.83
CA THR A 108 -11.52 -16.18 2.44
C THR A 108 -13.02 -16.27 2.25
N GLU A 109 -13.54 -15.39 1.39
CA GLU A 109 -14.93 -15.38 0.96
C GLU A 109 -14.92 -15.50 -0.57
N GLN A 110 -15.71 -16.42 -1.11
CA GLN A 110 -15.80 -16.65 -2.57
C GLN A 110 -14.42 -16.86 -3.25
N GLY A 111 -13.47 -17.47 -2.53
CA GLY A 111 -12.11 -17.73 -3.03
C GLY A 111 -11.17 -16.52 -3.00
N MET A 112 -11.60 -15.37 -2.45
CA MET A 112 -10.75 -14.20 -2.24
C MET A 112 -10.38 -14.06 -0.77
N MET A 113 -9.10 -13.80 -0.47
CA MET A 113 -8.66 -13.51 0.90
C MET A 113 -9.17 -12.15 1.35
N THR A 114 -10.12 -12.12 2.29
CA THR A 114 -10.79 -10.88 2.73
C THR A 114 -10.21 -10.31 4.01
N ALA A 115 -9.67 -11.14 4.90
CA ALA A 115 -9.18 -10.69 6.20
C ALA A 115 -7.95 -11.46 6.69
N CYS A 116 -7.11 -10.78 7.46
CA CYS A 116 -6.05 -11.41 8.25
C CYS A 116 -6.07 -10.84 9.68
N ASN A 117 -5.92 -11.70 10.68
CA ASN A 117 -5.93 -11.29 12.10
C ASN A 117 -4.64 -10.59 12.57
N CYS A 118 -3.66 -10.33 11.68
CA CYS A 118 -2.44 -9.62 12.07
C CYS A 118 -2.67 -8.10 12.20
N ILE A 119 -1.96 -7.47 13.13
CA ILE A 119 -2.02 -6.03 13.39
C ILE A 119 -1.80 -5.20 12.13
N ALA A 120 -0.87 -5.64 11.25
CA ALA A 120 -0.58 -4.93 10.01
C ALA A 120 -1.79 -4.84 9.07
N PHE A 121 -2.62 -5.88 9.01
CA PHE A 121 -3.86 -5.86 8.22
C PHE A 121 -4.95 -5.04 8.93
N GLN A 122 -5.13 -5.24 10.24
CA GLN A 122 -6.14 -4.52 11.02
C GLN A 122 -5.99 -3.00 10.93
N LEU A 123 -4.75 -2.49 10.95
CA LEU A 123 -4.45 -1.06 10.86
C LEU A 123 -4.57 -0.50 9.43
N ASN A 124 -4.10 -1.24 8.43
CA ASN A 124 -3.94 -0.70 7.08
C ASN A 124 -5.03 -1.13 6.08
N ARG A 125 -5.80 -2.17 6.40
CA ARG A 125 -6.81 -2.80 5.52
C ARG A 125 -6.28 -3.07 4.11
N ARG A 126 -5.02 -3.51 4.02
CA ARG A 126 -4.29 -3.80 2.78
C ARG A 126 -3.61 -5.17 2.89
N PRO A 127 -3.36 -5.85 1.76
CA PRO A 127 -2.71 -7.16 1.75
C PRO A 127 -1.45 -7.18 2.63
N CYS A 128 -1.45 -8.06 3.63
CA CYS A 128 -0.33 -8.19 4.56
C CYS A 128 0.67 -9.22 4.03
N LYS A 129 1.80 -9.32 4.74
CA LYS A 129 2.85 -10.30 4.46
C LYS A 129 2.31 -11.74 4.41
N HIS A 130 1.40 -12.10 5.32
CA HIS A 130 0.78 -13.44 5.37
C HIS A 130 -0.11 -13.73 4.17
N MET A 131 -0.88 -12.74 3.71
CA MET A 131 -1.72 -12.90 2.51
C MET A 131 -0.87 -13.11 1.26
N HIS A 132 0.28 -12.42 1.14
CA HIS A 132 1.21 -12.68 0.05
C HIS A 132 1.83 -14.08 0.13
N LEU A 133 2.15 -14.59 1.33
CA LEU A 133 2.64 -15.95 1.51
C LEU A 133 1.60 -16.97 1.04
N VAL A 134 0.33 -16.83 1.45
CA VAL A 134 -0.76 -17.72 0.99
C VAL A 134 -0.97 -17.63 -0.51
N TYR A 135 -0.88 -16.43 -1.10
CA TYR A 135 -0.94 -16.27 -2.54
C TYR A 135 0.14 -17.08 -3.27
N HIS A 136 1.36 -17.15 -2.71
CA HIS A 136 2.42 -17.99 -3.25
C HIS A 136 2.14 -19.48 -3.02
N PHE A 137 1.66 -19.87 -1.83
CA PHE A 137 1.32 -21.25 -1.47
C PHE A 137 0.23 -21.84 -2.39
N VAL A 138 -0.80 -21.06 -2.73
CA VAL A 138 -1.88 -21.52 -3.61
C VAL A 138 -1.43 -21.66 -5.08
N ARG A 139 -0.33 -21.00 -5.49
CA ARG A 139 0.18 -21.02 -6.86
C ARG A 139 1.37 -21.95 -7.09
N SER A 140 1.96 -22.51 -6.03
CA SER A 140 3.13 -23.39 -6.06
C SER A 140 2.77 -24.86 -6.26
#